data_AF-A0A6P3WA94-F1
#
_entry.id   AF-A0A6P3WA94-F1
#
_cell.length_a   1.000
_cell.length_b   1.000
_cell.length_c   1.000
_cell.angle_alpha   90.00
_cell.angle_beta   90.00
_cell.angle_gamma   90.00
#
_symmetry.space_group_name_H-M   'P 1'
#
loop_
_entity.id
_entity.type
_entity.pdbx_description
1 polymer ?
#
loop_
_entity_poly.entity_id
_entity_poly.type
_entity_poly.pdbx_seq_one_letter_code
_entity_poly.pdbx_strand_id
1 'polypeptide(L)'
;MRDRLSSLRSLSGTSGQQEEVNSTESVREEEEEEEEEEVQLEPPAEEHRSSRDVEQVLEQALEVRREVQLLRLDVRRLRDQNVRLLSGPPCAASSSSSSSSRELWQQESNGIAGGIKTRAQGALTSLRRMDARAKQLEEELGVNSAAARIARTQYACLSNGLRDAMADYNEAEMSHREACKAHIQRQMEIVGREVDLEEIEDMLEDGGGQWSVFTQDLTRASEGKTARSALGQIERRHQELLELESRVRSVHEVFLDVALLVEEQGTMIDAIQTHVQTTDADLCEVLVKLGKAKRLDKSNPFKKMFCGCFPCYK
;
A
#
# COMPACT_ATOMS: atom_id res chain seq x y z
N MET A 1 19.65 -41.65 14.00
CA MET A 1 20.42 -41.27 12.81
C MET A 1 21.41 -40.20 13.23
N ARG A 2 22.62 -40.62 13.65
CA ARG A 2 23.67 -39.76 14.21
C ARG A 2 24.68 -39.35 13.14
N ASP A 3 25.08 -38.09 13.23
CA ASP A 3 26.38 -37.49 12.88
C ASP A 3 27.00 -37.73 11.49
N ARG A 4 26.83 -36.73 10.61
CA ARG A 4 27.69 -36.46 9.45
C ARG A 4 28.83 -35.45 9.74
N LEU A 5 28.95 -34.98 10.99
CA LEU A 5 29.95 -33.99 11.42
C LEU A 5 31.30 -34.60 11.85
N SER A 6 31.40 -35.93 11.93
CA SER A 6 32.64 -36.64 12.31
C SER A 6 33.61 -36.85 11.16
N SER A 7 33.16 -36.85 9.91
CA SER A 7 34.01 -37.08 8.72
C SER A 7 34.86 -35.87 8.32
N LEU A 8 34.58 -34.67 8.86
CA LEU A 8 35.35 -33.46 8.57
C LEU A 8 36.52 -33.21 9.54
N ARG A 9 36.68 -34.02 10.60
CA ARG A 9 37.80 -33.89 11.55
C ARG A 9 38.96 -34.86 11.30
N SER A 10 38.82 -35.83 10.39
CA SER A 10 39.88 -36.80 10.07
C SER A 10 40.85 -36.35 8.97
N LEU A 11 40.67 -35.17 8.37
CA LEU A 11 41.54 -34.65 7.30
C LEU A 11 42.42 -33.47 7.74
N SER A 12 42.35 -33.05 9.00
CA SER A 12 43.05 -31.87 9.54
C SER A 12 44.30 -32.22 10.38
N GLY A 13 44.79 -33.46 10.35
CA GLY A 13 45.75 -33.91 11.36
C GLY A 13 46.82 -34.86 10.85
N THR A 14 47.67 -34.44 9.91
CA THR A 14 49.03 -35.01 9.77
C THR A 14 49.96 -33.94 9.19
N SER A 15 50.81 -33.36 10.04
CA SER A 15 52.01 -32.63 9.65
C SER A 15 53.21 -33.37 10.21
N GLY A 16 54.26 -33.51 9.39
CA GLY A 16 55.65 -33.66 9.85
C GLY A 16 56.31 -35.00 9.56
N GLN A 17 57.14 -35.03 8.52
CA GLN A 17 58.50 -35.61 8.61
C GLN A 17 59.37 -35.08 7.45
N GLN A 18 60.42 -34.34 7.82
CA GLN A 18 61.59 -34.01 6.99
C GLN A 18 62.56 -35.20 6.99
N GLU A 19 63.14 -35.52 5.83
CA GLU A 19 64.53 -35.98 5.70
C GLU A 19 65.06 -35.56 4.32
N GLU A 20 66.16 -34.79 4.31
CA GLU A 20 66.98 -34.53 3.12
C GLU A 20 68.00 -35.66 2.93
N VAL A 21 68.44 -35.92 1.69
CA VAL A 21 69.84 -35.82 1.21
C VAL A 21 69.92 -36.34 -0.25
N ASN A 22 70.01 -35.37 -1.17
CA ASN A 22 70.97 -35.17 -2.27
C ASN A 22 71.13 -36.11 -3.50
N SER A 23 71.20 -35.41 -4.66
CA SER A 23 71.86 -35.72 -5.96
C SER A 23 71.18 -36.67 -6.96
N THR A 24 70.57 -36.12 -8.02
CA THR A 24 71.10 -36.12 -9.41
C THR A 24 70.07 -35.51 -10.38
N GLU A 25 70.40 -34.32 -10.87
CA GLU A 25 70.16 -33.73 -12.21
C GLU A 25 69.25 -34.50 -13.21
N SER A 26 68.14 -33.90 -13.65
CA SER A 26 67.93 -33.51 -15.07
C SER A 26 66.55 -32.86 -15.33
N VAL A 27 66.59 -31.80 -16.16
CA VAL A 27 65.51 -31.18 -16.99
C VAL A 27 64.34 -30.50 -16.27
N ARG A 28 64.40 -29.16 -16.26
CA ARG A 28 63.28 -28.25 -15.96
C ARG A 28 62.25 -28.29 -17.09
N GLU A 29 61.05 -28.74 -16.79
CA GLU A 29 59.83 -28.26 -17.43
C GLU A 29 59.43 -27.00 -16.65
N GLU A 30 59.47 -25.84 -17.29
CA GLU A 30 58.90 -24.61 -16.73
C GLU A 30 57.39 -24.70 -16.93
N GLU A 31 56.69 -25.23 -15.93
CA GLU A 31 55.27 -24.94 -15.73
C GLU A 31 55.19 -23.48 -15.26
N GLU A 32 54.81 -22.58 -16.16
CA GLU A 32 54.33 -21.25 -15.78
C GLU A 32 53.03 -21.46 -15.00
N GLU A 33 53.13 -21.44 -13.66
CA GLU A 33 51.98 -21.20 -12.80
C GLU A 33 51.46 -19.79 -13.12
N GLU A 34 50.45 -19.69 -13.99
CA GLU A 34 49.60 -18.50 -14.03
C GLU A 34 48.94 -18.39 -12.64
N GLU A 35 49.47 -17.51 -11.80
CA GLU A 35 48.72 -17.00 -10.65
C GLU A 35 47.43 -16.40 -11.23
N GLU A 36 46.32 -17.16 -11.17
CA GLU A 36 44.99 -16.60 -11.24
C GLU A 36 44.87 -15.66 -10.04
N GLU A 37 45.28 -14.40 -10.23
CA GLU A 37 44.95 -13.32 -9.33
C GLU A 37 43.42 -13.28 -9.33
N GLU A 38 42.83 -13.91 -8.31
CA GLU A 38 41.39 -13.88 -8.05
C GLU A 38 41.10 -12.41 -7.73
N VAL A 39 40.84 -11.62 -8.78
CA VAL A 39 40.40 -10.24 -8.66
C VAL A 39 39.07 -10.32 -7.94
N GLN A 40 39.13 -10.20 -6.60
CA GLN A 40 37.99 -9.87 -5.78
C GLN A 40 37.53 -8.50 -6.26
N LEU A 41 36.64 -8.51 -7.25
CA LEU A 41 35.78 -7.40 -7.59
C LEU A 41 34.90 -7.18 -6.36
N GLU A 42 35.44 -6.48 -5.35
CA GLU A 42 34.60 -5.78 -4.40
C GLU A 42 33.65 -4.93 -5.22
N PRO A 43 32.33 -5.08 -5.09
CA PRO A 43 31.40 -4.28 -5.84
C PRO A 43 31.71 -2.82 -5.56
N PRO A 44 31.79 -1.95 -6.59
CA PRO A 44 32.14 -0.56 -6.38
C PRO A 44 31.23 0.02 -5.29
N ALA A 45 31.80 0.77 -4.34
CA ALA A 45 31.09 1.26 -3.14
C ALA A 45 29.76 1.99 -3.46
N GLU A 46 29.61 2.48 -4.69
CA GLU A 46 28.38 3.06 -5.24
C GLU A 46 27.22 2.06 -5.41
N GLU A 47 27.49 0.81 -5.81
CA GLU A 47 26.46 -0.24 -5.95
C GLU A 47 25.90 -0.66 -4.58
N HIS A 48 26.76 -0.78 -3.56
CA HIS A 48 26.32 -1.09 -2.19
C HIS A 48 25.51 0.05 -1.57
N ARG A 49 25.86 1.31 -1.85
CA ARG A 49 25.08 2.48 -1.41
C ARG A 49 23.71 2.49 -2.08
N SER A 50 23.65 2.29 -3.41
CA SER A 50 22.40 2.24 -4.15
C SER A 50 21.48 1.10 -3.70
N SER A 51 22.03 -0.09 -3.40
CA SER A 51 21.26 -1.22 -2.86
C SER A 51 20.60 -0.89 -1.52
N ARG A 52 21.35 -0.24 -0.61
CA ARG A 52 20.83 0.17 0.70
C ARG A 52 19.75 1.24 0.60
N ASP A 53 19.90 2.20 -0.31
CA ASP A 53 18.90 3.25 -0.53
C ASP A 53 17.58 2.66 -1.06
N VAL A 54 17.66 1.69 -2.00
CA VAL A 54 16.49 0.97 -2.49
C VAL A 54 15.81 0.16 -1.37
N GLU A 55 16.58 -0.56 -0.56
CA GLU A 55 16.04 -1.33 0.57
C GLU A 55 15.26 -0.44 1.54
N GLN A 56 15.81 0.73 1.90
CA GLN A 56 15.15 1.67 2.80
C GLN A 56 13.84 2.22 2.21
N VAL A 57 13.83 2.54 0.91
CA VAL A 57 12.63 2.98 0.20
C VAL A 57 11.56 1.88 0.21
N LEU A 58 11.96 0.63 -0.04
CA LEU A 58 11.04 -0.50 -0.03
C LEU A 58 10.49 -0.78 1.37
N GLU A 59 11.30 -0.63 2.42
CA GLU A 59 10.85 -0.78 3.81
C GLU A 59 9.78 0.28 4.17
N GLN A 60 10.00 1.55 3.81
CA GLN A 60 9.00 2.62 3.98
C GLN A 60 7.73 2.33 3.15
N ALA A 61 7.89 1.86 1.92
CA ALA A 61 6.76 1.49 1.07
C ALA A 61 5.94 0.34 1.64
N LEU A 62 6.58 -0.64 2.30
CA LEU A 62 5.89 -1.74 2.98
C LEU A 62 5.09 -1.27 4.19
N GLU A 63 5.62 -0.31 4.95
CA GLU A 63 4.91 0.32 6.07
C GLU A 63 3.61 0.99 5.60
N VAL A 64 3.70 1.89 4.61
CA VAL A 64 2.53 2.57 4.03
C VAL A 64 1.55 1.56 3.44
N ARG A 65 2.05 0.55 2.71
CA ARG A 65 1.20 -0.50 2.14
C ARG A 65 0.42 -1.22 3.22
N ARG A 66 1.04 -1.53 4.36
CA ARG A 66 0.37 -2.16 5.50
C ARG A 66 -0.71 -1.24 6.06
N GLU A 67 -0.44 0.05 6.23
CA GLU A 67 -1.43 1.02 6.70
C GLU A 67 -2.64 1.11 5.75
N VAL A 68 -2.41 1.21 4.44
CA VAL A 68 -3.49 1.24 3.43
C VAL A 68 -4.30 -0.06 3.42
N GLN A 69 -3.67 -1.22 3.57
CA GLN A 69 -4.41 -2.49 3.64
C GLN A 69 -5.27 -2.60 4.90
N LEU A 70 -4.73 -2.18 6.05
CA LEU A 70 -5.50 -2.14 7.29
C LEU A 70 -6.66 -1.12 7.20
N LEU A 71 -6.45 0.01 6.53
CA LEU A 71 -7.50 1.00 6.28
C LEU A 71 -8.65 0.39 5.48
N ARG A 72 -8.34 -0.35 4.41
CA ARG A 72 -9.36 -1.06 3.61
C ARG A 72 -10.13 -2.09 4.42
N LEU A 73 -9.47 -2.78 5.35
CA LEU A 73 -10.15 -3.72 6.26
C LEU A 73 -11.08 -2.98 7.23
N ASP A 74 -10.65 -1.85 7.78
CA ASP A 74 -11.48 -1.01 8.66
C ASP A 74 -12.71 -0.47 7.91
N VAL A 75 -12.55 -0.04 6.65
CA VAL A 75 -13.66 0.40 5.78
C VAL A 75 -14.65 -0.74 5.51
N ARG A 76 -14.16 -1.95 5.23
CA ARG A 76 -15.04 -3.13 5.06
C ARG A 76 -15.81 -3.44 6.35
N ARG A 77 -15.13 -3.38 7.50
CA ARG A 77 -15.77 -3.60 8.80
C ARG A 77 -16.83 -2.54 9.09
N LEU A 78 -16.58 -1.27 8.74
CA LEU A 78 -17.56 -0.20 8.86
C LEU A 78 -18.81 -0.49 8.01
N ARG A 79 -18.62 -0.93 6.77
CA ARG A 79 -19.72 -1.31 5.87
C ARG A 79 -20.57 -2.43 6.48
N ASP A 80 -19.94 -3.47 6.99
CA ASP A 80 -20.65 -4.58 7.65
C ASP A 80 -21.44 -4.09 8.88
N GLN A 81 -20.86 -3.18 9.67
CA GLN A 81 -21.52 -2.61 10.83
C GLN A 81 -22.71 -1.72 10.44
N ASN A 82 -22.59 -0.93 9.37
CA ASN A 82 -23.69 -0.11 8.84
C ASN A 82 -24.87 -0.99 8.38
N VAL A 83 -24.60 -2.11 7.72
CA VAL A 83 -25.63 -3.09 7.35
C VAL A 83 -26.31 -3.70 8.58
N ARG A 84 -25.56 -3.99 9.65
CA ARG A 84 -26.12 -4.49 10.92
C ARG A 84 -27.00 -3.47 11.63
N LEU A 85 -26.59 -2.20 11.65
CA LEU A 85 -27.40 -1.12 12.22
C LEU A 85 -28.74 -0.97 11.47
N LEU A 86 -28.73 -1.13 10.15
CA LEU A 86 -29.94 -1.12 9.32
C LEU A 86 -30.82 -2.36 9.54
N SER A 87 -30.23 -3.55 9.56
CA SER A 87 -30.95 -4.84 9.57
C SER A 87 -31.35 -5.33 10.97
N GLY A 88 -30.81 -4.75 12.04
CA GLY A 88 -31.09 -5.18 13.41
C GLY A 88 -32.58 -5.05 13.77
N PRO A 89 -33.17 -6.05 14.47
CA PRO A 89 -34.62 -6.17 14.64
C PRO A 89 -35.26 -4.91 15.26
N PRO A 90 -36.44 -4.46 14.76
CA PRO A 90 -37.19 -3.34 15.34
C PRO A 90 -37.71 -3.63 16.76
N CYS A 91 -37.79 -4.90 17.13
CA CYS A 91 -38.47 -5.40 18.32
C CYS A 91 -37.49 -5.96 19.36
N ALA A 92 -36.64 -5.10 19.93
CA ALA A 92 -35.87 -5.43 21.14
C ALA A 92 -36.23 -4.50 22.31
N ALA A 93 -37.23 -3.62 22.15
CA ALA A 93 -37.61 -2.61 23.12
C ALA A 93 -38.34 -3.15 24.38
N SER A 94 -38.57 -4.46 24.49
CA SER A 94 -39.23 -5.07 25.66
C SER A 94 -38.26 -5.55 26.75
N SER A 95 -36.95 -5.46 26.54
CA SER A 95 -35.93 -5.76 27.55
C SER A 95 -34.98 -4.59 27.73
N SER A 96 -34.80 -4.14 28.97
CA SER A 96 -33.90 -3.06 29.40
C SER A 96 -32.43 -3.24 28.97
N SER A 97 -32.05 -4.41 28.48
CA SER A 97 -30.71 -4.75 27.98
C SER A 97 -30.46 -4.36 26.52
N SER A 98 -31.49 -4.01 25.76
CA SER A 98 -31.41 -3.94 24.28
C SER A 98 -31.13 -2.55 23.72
N SER A 99 -31.51 -1.47 24.42
CA SER A 99 -31.06 -0.10 24.12
C SER A 99 -29.53 -0.04 24.12
N SER A 100 -28.92 -0.72 25.08
CA SER A 100 -27.46 -0.87 25.22
C SER A 100 -26.81 -1.54 24.00
N SER A 101 -27.43 -2.56 23.38
CA SER A 101 -26.80 -3.27 22.25
C SER A 101 -26.67 -2.42 20.99
N ARG A 102 -27.67 -1.58 20.67
CA ARG A 102 -27.59 -0.68 19.51
C ARG A 102 -26.68 0.51 19.77
N GLU A 103 -26.72 1.08 20.98
CA GLU A 103 -25.75 2.11 21.41
C GLU A 103 -24.32 1.59 21.31
N LEU A 104 -24.07 0.33 21.70
CA LEU A 104 -22.78 -0.33 21.52
C LEU A 104 -22.39 -0.47 20.04
N TRP A 105 -23.32 -0.85 19.16
CA TRP A 105 -23.03 -0.94 17.72
C TRP A 105 -22.72 0.42 17.10
N GLN A 106 -23.40 1.45 17.56
CA GLN A 106 -23.18 2.83 17.15
C GLN A 106 -21.81 3.33 17.62
N GLN A 107 -21.49 3.09 18.89
CA GLN A 107 -20.19 3.39 19.47
C GLN A 107 -19.07 2.64 18.75
N GLU A 108 -19.29 1.38 18.38
CA GLU A 108 -18.35 0.60 17.58
C GLU A 108 -18.15 1.20 16.19
N SER A 109 -19.23 1.60 15.50
CA SER A 109 -19.15 2.27 14.19
C SER A 109 -18.35 3.58 14.27
N ASN A 110 -18.64 4.41 15.28
CA ASN A 110 -17.91 5.65 15.54
C ASN A 110 -16.44 5.39 15.91
N GLY A 111 -16.16 4.32 16.66
CA GLY A 111 -14.80 3.89 16.98
C GLY A 111 -14.03 3.42 15.74
N ILE A 112 -14.67 2.66 14.84
CA ILE A 112 -14.07 2.23 13.57
C ILE A 112 -13.75 3.45 12.71
N ALA A 113 -14.66 4.40 12.58
CA ALA A 113 -14.42 5.62 11.81
C ALA A 113 -13.29 6.50 12.40
N GLY A 114 -13.21 6.61 13.73
CA GLY A 114 -12.07 7.23 14.40
C GLY A 114 -10.75 6.50 14.10
N GLY A 115 -10.78 5.17 14.06
CA GLY A 115 -9.65 4.32 13.65
C GLY A 115 -9.24 4.56 12.19
N ILE A 116 -10.22 4.66 11.28
CA ILE A 116 -10.01 5.00 9.86
C ILE A 116 -9.31 6.37 9.75
N LYS A 117 -9.80 7.40 10.46
CA LYS A 117 -9.18 8.73 10.48
C LYS A 117 -7.71 8.66 10.92
N THR A 118 -7.44 8.08 12.08
CA THR A 118 -6.08 8.01 12.64
C THR A 118 -5.13 7.23 11.74
N ARG A 119 -5.60 6.12 11.15
CA ARG A 119 -4.79 5.33 10.22
C ARG A 119 -4.54 6.04 8.90
N ALA A 120 -5.53 6.75 8.36
CA ALA A 120 -5.35 7.56 7.16
C ALA A 120 -4.36 8.70 7.38
N GLN A 121 -4.40 9.35 8.56
CA GLN A 121 -3.40 10.35 8.96
C GLN A 121 -2.00 9.73 9.09
N GLY A 122 -1.89 8.53 9.66
CA GLY A 122 -0.64 7.74 9.68
C GLY A 122 -0.09 7.53 8.27
N ALA A 123 -0.92 6.99 7.37
CA ALA A 123 -0.56 6.77 5.97
C ALA A 123 -0.12 8.05 5.25
N LEU A 124 -0.82 9.18 5.48
CA LEU A 124 -0.43 10.49 4.95
C LEU A 124 0.94 10.93 5.44
N THR A 125 1.22 10.82 6.74
CA THR A 125 2.53 11.19 7.30
C THR A 125 3.66 10.31 6.76
N SER A 126 3.44 9.01 6.64
CA SER A 126 4.38 8.06 6.06
C SER A 126 4.61 8.32 4.57
N LEU A 127 3.56 8.67 3.81
CA LEU A 127 3.65 9.07 2.40
C LEU A 127 4.45 10.36 2.21
N ARG A 128 4.21 11.39 3.02
CA ARG A 128 4.98 12.65 2.99
C ARG A 128 6.47 12.40 3.27
N ARG A 129 6.79 11.48 4.18
CA ARG A 129 8.17 11.05 4.45
C ARG A 129 8.80 10.34 3.25
N MET A 130 8.05 9.46 2.58
CA MET A 130 8.50 8.82 1.35
C MET A 130 8.74 9.82 0.21
N ASP A 131 7.85 10.80 0.04
CA ASP A 131 8.02 11.85 -0.97
C ASP A 131 9.27 12.68 -0.72
N ALA A 132 9.51 13.08 0.53
CA ALA A 132 10.74 13.77 0.92
C ALA A 132 11.99 12.92 0.62
N ARG A 133 11.95 11.61 0.89
CA ARG A 133 13.06 10.69 0.57
C ARG A 133 13.26 10.54 -0.93
N ALA A 134 12.19 10.50 -1.72
CA ALA A 134 12.27 10.46 -3.18
C ALA A 134 12.98 11.71 -3.73
N LYS A 135 12.59 12.91 -3.26
CA LYS A 135 13.23 14.18 -3.63
C LYS A 135 14.71 14.24 -3.25
N GLN A 136 15.08 13.75 -2.06
CA GLN A 136 16.49 13.66 -1.65
C GLN A 136 17.30 12.74 -2.55
N LEU A 137 16.77 11.57 -2.92
CA LEU A 137 17.45 10.64 -3.82
C LEU A 137 17.61 11.22 -5.23
N GLU A 138 16.68 12.04 -5.69
CA GLU A 138 16.79 12.77 -6.95
C GLU A 138 17.91 13.82 -6.92
N GLU A 139 18.11 14.51 -5.80
CA GLU A 139 19.18 15.49 -5.60
C GLU A 139 20.56 14.81 -5.48
N GLU A 140 20.66 13.71 -4.75
CA GLU A 140 21.94 13.02 -4.48
C GLU A 140 22.43 12.15 -5.64
N LEU A 141 21.52 11.38 -6.26
CA LEU A 141 21.87 10.35 -7.25
C LEU A 141 21.39 10.72 -8.66
N GLY A 142 20.64 11.82 -8.80
CA GLY A 142 19.99 12.21 -10.03
C GLY A 142 18.64 11.52 -10.26
N VAL A 143 17.79 12.20 -11.03
CA VAL A 143 16.40 11.79 -11.33
C VAL A 143 16.32 10.42 -12.02
N ASN A 144 17.33 10.03 -12.79
CA ASN A 144 17.35 8.76 -13.52
C ASN A 144 17.92 7.58 -12.72
N SER A 145 18.38 7.79 -11.47
CA SER A 145 18.88 6.71 -10.63
C SER A 145 17.78 5.66 -10.36
N ALA A 146 18.17 4.40 -10.23
CA ALA A 146 17.21 3.32 -9.95
C ALA A 146 16.47 3.57 -8.63
N ALA A 147 17.17 4.02 -7.58
CA ALA A 147 16.59 4.31 -6.28
C ALA A 147 15.54 5.45 -6.34
N ALA A 148 15.84 6.57 -7.01
CA ALA A 148 14.90 7.68 -7.18
C ALA A 148 13.65 7.23 -7.94
N ARG A 149 13.81 6.48 -9.05
CA ARG A 149 12.69 5.97 -9.85
C ARG A 149 11.80 5.00 -9.07
N ILE A 150 12.41 4.09 -8.31
CA ILE A 150 11.67 3.17 -7.43
C ILE A 150 10.91 3.96 -6.37
N ALA A 151 11.54 4.94 -5.72
CA ALA A 151 10.91 5.77 -4.69
C ALA A 151 9.68 6.53 -5.22
N ARG A 152 9.82 7.23 -6.35
CA ARG A 152 8.70 7.93 -7.01
C ARG A 152 7.57 6.97 -7.37
N THR A 153 7.89 5.84 -7.98
CA THR A 153 6.88 4.86 -8.42
C THR A 153 6.13 4.26 -7.24
N GLN A 154 6.83 3.91 -6.15
CA GLN A 154 6.19 3.40 -4.93
C GLN A 154 5.30 4.47 -4.30
N TYR A 155 5.80 5.71 -4.17
CA TYR A 155 5.01 6.83 -3.64
C TYR A 155 3.71 7.02 -4.44
N ALA A 156 3.79 7.14 -5.77
CA ALA A 156 2.62 7.30 -6.63
C ALA A 156 1.64 6.11 -6.54
N CYS A 157 2.14 4.88 -6.50
CA CYS A 157 1.27 3.71 -6.37
C CYS A 157 0.52 3.72 -5.03
N LEU A 158 1.20 4.09 -3.95
CA LEU A 158 0.65 4.04 -2.59
C LEU A 158 -0.27 5.21 -2.28
N SER A 159 0.02 6.40 -2.79
CA SER A 159 -0.87 7.56 -2.68
C SER A 159 -2.18 7.34 -3.44
N ASN A 160 -2.13 6.73 -4.64
CA ASN A 160 -3.34 6.26 -5.34
C ASN A 160 -4.10 5.22 -4.49
N GLY A 161 -3.38 4.27 -3.90
CA GLY A 161 -3.97 3.26 -3.03
C GLY A 161 -4.69 3.84 -1.80
N LEU A 162 -4.12 4.89 -1.19
CA LEU A 162 -4.74 5.64 -0.10
C LEU A 162 -5.98 6.41 -0.57
N ARG A 163 -5.89 7.12 -1.71
CA ARG A 163 -7.04 7.81 -2.30
C ARG A 163 -8.20 6.85 -2.52
N ASP A 164 -7.95 5.71 -3.15
CA ASP A 164 -8.98 4.74 -3.46
C ASP A 164 -9.61 4.19 -2.16
N ALA A 165 -8.82 3.94 -1.13
CA ALA A 165 -9.35 3.50 0.18
C ALA A 165 -10.20 4.58 0.87
N MET A 166 -9.85 5.86 0.73
CA MET A 166 -10.64 6.98 1.24
C MET A 166 -11.92 7.21 0.42
N ALA A 167 -11.88 6.97 -0.88
CA ALA A 167 -13.07 6.96 -1.74
C ALA A 167 -14.03 5.83 -1.34
N ASP A 168 -13.51 4.62 -1.09
CA ASP A 168 -14.30 3.48 -0.59
C ASP A 168 -14.96 3.79 0.77
N TYR A 169 -14.27 4.53 1.65
CA TYR A 169 -14.84 5.02 2.92
C TYR A 169 -16.00 5.97 2.67
N ASN A 170 -15.83 6.97 1.81
CA ASN A 170 -16.88 7.93 1.48
C ASN A 170 -18.10 7.22 0.88
N GLU A 171 -17.88 6.29 -0.06
CA GLU A 171 -18.96 5.49 -0.65
C GLU A 171 -19.72 4.68 0.42
N ALA A 172 -19.01 4.08 1.37
CA ALA A 172 -19.64 3.30 2.46
C ALA A 172 -20.51 4.17 3.38
N GLU A 173 -20.10 5.40 3.69
CA GLU A 173 -20.90 6.35 4.46
C GLU A 173 -22.09 6.87 3.63
N MET A 174 -21.87 7.30 2.38
CA MET A 174 -22.94 7.80 1.52
C MET A 174 -24.03 6.75 1.26
N SER A 175 -23.64 5.49 1.02
CA SER A 175 -24.58 4.37 0.91
C SER A 175 -25.38 4.16 2.21
N HIS A 176 -24.75 4.31 3.37
CA HIS A 176 -25.45 4.22 4.66
C HIS A 176 -26.44 5.39 4.86
N ARG A 177 -26.05 6.61 4.48
CA ARG A 177 -26.90 7.81 4.50
C ARG A 177 -28.16 7.61 3.66
N GLU A 178 -28.00 7.13 2.43
CA GLU A 178 -29.11 6.85 1.52
C GLU A 178 -30.05 5.77 2.08
N ALA A 179 -29.49 4.70 2.64
CA ALA A 179 -30.29 3.65 3.27
C ALA A 179 -31.08 4.15 4.49
N CYS A 180 -30.49 5.03 5.32
CA CYS A 180 -31.20 5.66 6.43
C CYS A 180 -32.34 6.55 5.94
N LYS A 181 -32.15 7.33 4.88
CA LYS A 181 -33.20 8.16 4.28
C LYS A 181 -34.35 7.33 3.71
N ALA A 182 -34.03 6.28 2.93
CA ALA A 182 -35.04 5.38 2.39
C ALA A 182 -35.84 4.69 3.52
N HIS A 183 -35.18 4.36 4.63
CA HIS A 183 -35.85 3.82 5.81
C HIS A 183 -36.77 4.86 6.46
N ILE A 184 -36.33 6.11 6.61
CA ILE A 184 -37.17 7.20 7.14
C ILE A 184 -38.41 7.38 6.26
N GLN A 185 -38.23 7.48 4.94
CA GLN A 185 -39.33 7.64 3.98
C GLN A 185 -40.38 6.54 4.16
N ARG A 186 -39.95 5.27 4.19
CA ARG A 186 -40.85 4.14 4.39
C ARG A 186 -41.57 4.17 5.73
N GLN A 187 -40.93 4.64 6.80
CA GLN A 187 -41.60 4.78 8.09
C GLN A 187 -42.61 5.94 8.09
N MET A 188 -42.37 7.01 7.33
CA MET A 188 -43.35 8.10 7.16
C MET A 188 -44.62 7.62 6.45
N GLU A 189 -44.46 6.81 5.39
CA GLU A 189 -45.58 6.19 4.68
C GLU A 189 -46.44 5.32 5.61
N ILE A 190 -45.81 4.60 6.55
CA ILE A 190 -46.53 3.78 7.56
C ILE A 190 -47.34 4.66 8.52
N VAL A 191 -46.85 5.86 8.84
CA VAL A 191 -47.58 6.86 9.66
C VAL A 191 -48.67 7.56 8.84
N GLY A 192 -48.71 7.35 7.52
CA GLY A 192 -49.73 7.87 6.61
C GLY A 192 -49.38 9.21 5.97
N ARG A 193 -48.09 9.58 5.94
CA ARG A 193 -47.61 10.77 5.22
C ARG A 193 -46.70 10.33 4.08
N GLU A 194 -47.11 10.62 2.85
CA GLU A 194 -46.24 10.49 1.68
C GLU A 194 -45.30 11.70 1.66
N VAL A 195 -44.00 11.42 1.59
CA VAL A 195 -42.93 12.43 1.61
C VAL A 195 -41.90 11.99 0.58
N ASP A 196 -41.46 12.91 -0.26
CA ASP A 196 -40.39 12.66 -1.23
C ASP A 196 -39.01 12.70 -0.55
N LEU A 197 -38.03 12.03 -1.15
CA LEU A 197 -36.65 12.01 -0.63
C LEU A 197 -36.03 13.40 -0.52
N GLU A 198 -36.39 14.31 -1.43
CA GLU A 198 -35.92 15.70 -1.45
C GLU A 198 -36.53 16.52 -0.30
N GLU A 199 -37.84 16.34 0.00
CA GLU A 199 -38.46 16.98 1.17
C GLU A 199 -37.85 16.45 2.49
N ILE A 200 -37.48 15.16 2.55
CA ILE A 200 -36.74 14.61 3.70
C ILE A 200 -35.35 15.25 3.82
N GLU A 201 -34.69 15.53 2.70
CA GLU A 201 -33.38 16.18 2.68
C GLU A 201 -33.46 17.61 3.20
N ASP A 202 -34.43 18.39 2.71
CA ASP A 202 -34.69 19.76 3.18
C ASP A 202 -34.94 19.80 4.70
N MET A 203 -35.74 18.85 5.20
CA MET A 203 -36.02 18.72 6.63
C MET A 203 -34.79 18.36 7.47
N LEU A 204 -33.80 17.69 6.87
CA LEU A 204 -32.54 17.31 7.53
C LEU A 204 -31.51 18.46 7.50
N GLU A 205 -31.51 19.28 6.45
CA GLU A 205 -30.54 20.37 6.25
C GLU A 205 -30.74 21.55 7.21
N ASP A 206 -31.97 21.79 7.65
CA ASP A 206 -32.37 22.95 8.46
C ASP A 206 -31.93 22.87 9.95
N GLY A 207 -30.84 22.15 10.23
CA GLY A 207 -30.22 22.05 11.55
C GLY A 207 -31.10 21.42 12.64
N GLY A 208 -32.09 20.61 12.24
CA GLY A 208 -33.02 19.92 13.14
C GLY A 208 -34.20 20.75 13.66
N GLY A 209 -34.26 22.05 13.33
CA GLY A 209 -35.38 22.92 13.73
C GLY A 209 -36.71 22.45 13.12
N GLN A 210 -36.75 22.33 11.80
CA GLN A 210 -37.91 21.84 11.06
C GLN A 210 -38.23 20.37 11.39
N TRP A 211 -37.20 19.53 11.54
CA TRP A 211 -37.33 18.12 11.93
C TRP A 211 -38.02 17.91 13.28
N SER A 212 -37.68 18.72 14.29
CA SER A 212 -38.24 18.60 15.65
C SER A 212 -39.73 18.95 15.72
N VAL A 213 -40.13 20.04 15.05
CA VAL A 213 -41.53 20.47 14.93
C VAL A 213 -42.33 19.42 14.16
N PHE A 214 -41.76 18.93 13.06
CA PHE A 214 -42.36 17.89 12.25
C PHE A 214 -42.63 16.59 13.05
N THR A 215 -41.64 16.12 13.82
CA THR A 215 -41.77 14.90 14.62
C THR A 215 -42.82 15.07 15.73
N GLN A 216 -42.92 16.28 16.31
CA GLN A 216 -43.93 16.63 17.30
C GLN A 216 -45.35 16.63 16.71
N ASP A 217 -45.52 17.19 15.52
CA ASP A 217 -46.80 17.22 14.81
C ASP A 217 -47.27 15.82 14.43
N LEU A 218 -46.37 14.95 13.93
CA LEU A 218 -46.68 13.54 13.71
C LEU A 218 -47.03 12.80 15.00
N THR A 219 -46.31 13.08 16.10
CA THR A 219 -46.59 12.45 17.39
C THR A 219 -47.98 12.82 17.91
N ARG A 220 -48.41 14.05 17.66
CA ARG A 220 -49.75 14.54 18.02
C ARG A 220 -50.84 14.01 17.09
N ALA A 221 -50.55 13.87 15.80
CA ALA A 221 -51.50 13.40 14.80
C ALA A 221 -51.67 11.88 14.79
N SER A 222 -50.69 11.12 15.28
CA SER A 222 -50.68 9.67 15.16
C SER A 222 -51.18 8.94 16.43
N GLU A 223 -52.32 8.29 16.31
CA GLU A 223 -52.93 7.50 17.39
C GLU A 223 -52.73 6.00 17.11
N GLY A 224 -51.73 5.37 17.75
CA GLY A 224 -51.57 3.91 17.64
C GLY A 224 -50.18 3.40 18.04
N LYS A 225 -50.13 2.12 18.45
CA LYS A 225 -48.84 1.45 18.79
C LYS A 225 -47.90 1.37 17.59
N THR A 226 -48.45 1.15 16.39
CA THR A 226 -47.68 1.06 15.14
C THR A 226 -47.04 2.40 14.78
N ALA A 227 -47.80 3.49 14.81
CA ALA A 227 -47.28 4.82 14.47
C ALA A 227 -46.22 5.31 15.47
N ARG A 228 -46.43 5.09 16.78
CA ARG A 228 -45.38 5.37 17.79
C ARG A 228 -44.10 4.58 17.57
N SER A 229 -44.22 3.31 17.14
CA SER A 229 -43.05 2.49 16.83
C SER A 229 -42.31 2.98 15.59
N ALA A 230 -43.04 3.42 14.55
CA ALA A 230 -42.47 4.01 13.35
C ALA A 230 -41.76 5.33 13.67
N LEU A 231 -42.35 6.19 14.49
CA LEU A 231 -41.74 7.43 14.98
C LEU A 231 -40.44 7.18 15.74
N GLY A 232 -40.43 6.24 16.68
CA GLY A 232 -39.19 5.88 17.37
C GLY A 232 -38.13 5.23 16.46
N GLN A 233 -38.51 4.70 15.29
CA GLN A 233 -37.54 4.28 14.26
C GLN A 233 -36.99 5.46 13.47
N ILE A 234 -37.86 6.42 13.12
CA ILE A 234 -37.51 7.66 12.43
C ILE A 234 -36.49 8.47 13.25
N GLU A 235 -36.78 8.72 14.53
CA GLU A 235 -35.88 9.46 15.43
C GLU A 235 -34.50 8.81 15.54
N ARG A 236 -34.46 7.47 15.62
CA ARG A 236 -33.19 6.72 15.67
C ARG A 236 -32.39 6.86 14.38
N ARG A 237 -33.02 6.75 13.21
CA ARG A 237 -32.32 6.93 11.92
C ARG A 237 -31.85 8.37 11.74
N HIS A 238 -32.59 9.36 12.23
CA HIS A 238 -32.14 10.74 12.25
C HIS A 238 -30.88 10.93 13.11
N GLN A 239 -30.86 10.36 14.32
CA GLN A 239 -29.67 10.39 15.16
C GLN A 239 -28.45 9.74 14.47
N GLU A 240 -28.65 8.61 13.79
CA GLU A 240 -27.59 7.96 13.01
C GLU A 240 -27.08 8.85 11.86
N LEU A 241 -27.96 9.62 11.20
CA LEU A 241 -27.58 10.58 10.16
C LEU A 241 -26.73 11.74 10.71
N LEU A 242 -27.09 12.28 11.88
CA LEU A 242 -26.31 13.33 12.54
C LEU A 242 -24.90 12.85 12.91
N GLU A 243 -24.79 11.62 13.40
CA GLU A 243 -23.51 11.01 13.73
C GLU A 243 -22.67 10.74 12.47
N LEU A 244 -23.28 10.23 11.41
CA LEU A 244 -22.64 10.06 10.11
C LEU A 244 -22.08 11.39 9.59
N GLU A 245 -22.85 12.48 9.67
CA GLU A 245 -22.39 13.80 9.26
C GLU A 245 -21.17 14.25 10.09
N SER A 246 -21.18 13.99 11.40
CA SER A 246 -20.01 14.22 12.26
C SER A 246 -18.79 13.41 11.83
N ARG A 247 -18.97 12.13 11.48
CA ARG A 247 -17.87 11.27 11.00
C ARG A 247 -17.29 11.78 9.68
N VAL A 248 -18.14 12.10 8.71
CA VAL A 248 -17.74 12.66 7.41
C VAL A 248 -16.99 13.98 7.61
N ARG A 249 -17.52 14.90 8.43
CA ARG A 249 -16.83 16.15 8.77
C ARG A 249 -15.48 15.90 9.45
N SER A 250 -15.38 14.91 10.32
CA SER A 250 -14.14 14.61 11.03
C SER A 250 -12.99 14.15 10.11
N VAL A 251 -13.33 13.50 8.99
CA VAL A 251 -12.38 12.99 8.00
C VAL A 251 -12.14 14.01 6.87
N HIS A 252 -12.88 15.12 6.84
CA HIS A 252 -12.77 16.15 5.80
C HIS A 252 -11.34 16.68 5.61
N GLU A 253 -10.61 16.95 6.70
CA GLU A 253 -9.20 17.37 6.64
C GLU A 253 -8.31 16.34 5.91
N VAL A 254 -8.56 15.04 6.13
CA VAL A 254 -7.84 13.96 5.46
C VAL A 254 -8.15 13.94 3.96
N PHE A 255 -9.41 14.21 3.57
CA PHE A 255 -9.78 14.30 2.15
C PHE A 255 -9.10 15.47 1.44
N LEU A 256 -9.00 16.63 2.08
CA LEU A 256 -8.28 17.78 1.55
C LEU A 256 -6.80 17.45 1.35
N ASP A 257 -6.18 16.81 2.34
CA ASP A 257 -4.79 16.36 2.25
C ASP A 257 -4.57 15.34 1.12
N VAL A 258 -5.46 14.36 0.97
CA VAL A 258 -5.39 13.35 -0.10
C VAL A 258 -5.60 14.00 -1.48
N ALA A 259 -6.47 14.99 -1.61
CA ALA A 259 -6.68 15.72 -2.86
C ALA A 259 -5.41 16.47 -3.29
N LEU A 260 -4.73 17.12 -2.34
CA LEU A 260 -3.45 17.81 -2.60
C LEU A 260 -2.36 16.83 -3.06
N LEU A 261 -2.28 15.64 -2.47
CA LEU A 261 -1.33 14.61 -2.92
C LEU A 261 -1.58 14.17 -4.39
N VAL A 262 -2.81 14.26 -4.88
CA VAL A 262 -3.18 13.86 -6.26
C VAL A 262 -2.82 14.96 -7.27
N GLU A 263 -2.97 16.23 -6.91
CA GLU A 263 -2.57 17.35 -7.78
C GLU A 263 -1.06 17.32 -8.06
N GLU A 264 -0.24 16.98 -7.05
CA GLU A 264 1.21 16.86 -7.21
C GLU A 264 1.63 15.66 -8.09
N GLN A 265 0.79 14.64 -8.24
CA GLN A 265 1.10 13.41 -8.99
C GLN A 265 0.90 13.50 -10.51
N GLY A 266 0.14 14.46 -11.02
CA GLY A 266 -0.12 14.60 -12.46
C GLY A 266 1.16 14.72 -13.31
N THR A 267 2.24 15.23 -12.72
CA THR A 267 3.57 15.35 -13.35
C THR A 267 4.42 14.07 -13.26
N MET A 268 4.07 13.13 -12.38
CA MET A 268 4.89 11.95 -12.06
C MET A 268 4.61 10.73 -12.95
N ILE A 269 3.38 10.58 -13.45
CA ILE A 269 3.01 9.51 -14.39
C ILE A 269 3.75 9.69 -15.73
N ASP A 270 3.86 10.94 -16.20
CA ASP A 270 4.67 11.29 -17.37
C ASP A 270 6.17 10.97 -17.14
N ALA A 271 6.65 11.12 -15.90
CA ALA A 271 8.01 10.75 -15.52
C ALA A 271 8.23 9.22 -15.62
N ILE A 272 7.29 8.38 -15.20
CA ILE A 272 7.43 6.91 -15.31
C ILE A 272 7.49 6.48 -16.78
N GLN A 273 6.59 6.99 -17.61
CA GLN A 273 6.59 6.69 -19.04
C GLN A 273 7.90 7.12 -19.70
N THR A 274 8.38 8.32 -19.39
CA THR A 274 9.66 8.82 -19.92
C THR A 274 10.85 8.03 -19.38
N HIS A 275 10.85 7.60 -18.12
CA HIS A 275 11.91 6.78 -17.54
C HIS A 275 11.98 5.36 -18.11
N VAL A 276 10.84 4.73 -18.42
CA VAL A 276 10.80 3.44 -19.12
C VAL A 276 11.37 3.60 -20.53
N GLN A 277 10.97 4.65 -21.25
CA GLN A 277 11.50 4.95 -22.58
C GLN A 277 13.01 5.21 -22.56
N THR A 278 13.52 5.95 -21.57
CA THR A 278 14.96 6.19 -21.42
C THR A 278 15.73 4.91 -21.10
N THR A 279 15.18 4.04 -20.23
CA THR A 279 15.83 2.76 -19.90
C THR A 279 15.89 1.83 -21.12
N ASP A 280 14.83 1.81 -21.92
CA ASP A 280 14.79 1.05 -23.17
C ASP A 280 15.85 1.57 -24.16
N ALA A 281 16.04 2.89 -24.24
CA ALA A 281 17.09 3.50 -25.04
C ALA A 281 18.49 3.12 -24.54
N ASP A 282 18.74 3.16 -23.23
CA ASP A 282 20.01 2.77 -22.62
C ASP A 282 20.33 1.29 -22.90
N LEU A 283 19.34 0.40 -22.77
CA LEU A 283 19.49 -1.02 -23.08
C LEU A 283 19.83 -1.24 -24.56
N CYS A 284 19.19 -0.50 -25.47
CA CYS A 284 19.54 -0.56 -26.88
C CYS A 284 21.01 -0.18 -27.11
N GLU A 285 21.52 0.86 -26.45
CA GLU A 285 22.93 1.25 -26.54
C GLU A 285 23.87 0.18 -25.99
N VAL A 286 23.55 -0.41 -24.83
CA VAL A 286 24.32 -1.50 -24.22
C VAL A 286 24.38 -2.70 -25.16
N LEU A 287 23.27 -3.10 -25.77
CA LEU A 287 23.22 -4.21 -26.72
C LEU A 287 24.12 -3.96 -27.95
N VAL A 288 24.18 -2.72 -28.45
CA VAL A 288 25.11 -2.33 -29.53
C VAL A 288 26.56 -2.46 -29.08
N LYS A 289 26.92 -1.95 -27.89
CA LYS A 289 28.27 -2.06 -27.32
C LYS A 289 28.68 -3.51 -27.10
N LEU A 290 27.79 -4.34 -26.56
CA LEU A 290 28.01 -5.76 -26.32
C LEU A 290 28.16 -6.54 -27.65
N GLY A 291 27.39 -6.16 -28.67
CA GLY A 291 27.56 -6.65 -30.03
C GLY A 291 28.93 -6.31 -30.63
N LYS A 292 29.45 -5.09 -30.40
CA LYS A 292 30.81 -4.70 -30.79
C LYS A 292 31.87 -5.48 -30.01
N ALA A 293 31.73 -5.60 -28.69
CA ALA A 293 32.63 -6.36 -27.84
C ALA A 293 32.72 -7.83 -28.28
N LYS A 294 31.58 -8.47 -28.59
CA LYS A 294 31.53 -9.83 -29.14
C LYS A 294 32.24 -9.97 -30.48
N ARG A 295 32.16 -8.95 -31.35
CA ARG A 295 32.91 -8.95 -32.62
C ARG A 295 34.41 -8.82 -32.37
N LEU A 296 34.82 -7.93 -31.47
CA LEU A 296 36.21 -7.75 -31.09
C LEU A 296 36.79 -9.04 -30.47
N ASP A 297 36.05 -9.70 -29.59
CA ASP A 297 36.41 -10.99 -29.00
C ASP A 297 36.57 -12.09 -30.06
N LYS A 298 35.63 -12.20 -31.01
CA LYS A 298 35.75 -13.13 -32.15
C LYS A 298 36.92 -12.83 -33.07
N SER A 299 37.28 -11.55 -33.21
CA SER A 299 38.40 -11.11 -34.02
C SER A 299 39.73 -11.07 -33.26
N ASN A 300 39.74 -11.41 -31.97
CA ASN A 300 40.90 -11.29 -31.11
C ASN A 300 42.05 -12.16 -31.66
N PRO A 301 43.17 -11.55 -32.11
CA PRO A 301 44.27 -12.26 -32.71
C PRO A 301 44.93 -13.25 -31.74
N PHE A 302 44.92 -12.99 -30.43
CA PHE A 302 45.46 -13.91 -29.43
C PHE A 302 44.64 -15.21 -29.34
N LYS A 303 43.30 -15.13 -29.41
CA LYS A 303 42.43 -16.32 -29.54
C LYS A 303 42.63 -17.07 -30.86
N LYS A 304 42.96 -16.35 -31.95
CA LYS A 304 43.22 -16.97 -33.27
C LYS A 304 44.62 -17.56 -33.40
N MET A 305 45.62 -17.03 -32.70
CA MET A 305 46.99 -17.54 -32.70
C MET A 305 47.15 -18.78 -31.79
N PHE A 306 46.40 -18.85 -30.68
CA PHE A 306 46.41 -20.00 -29.77
C PHE A 306 45.30 -21.03 -30.01
N CYS A 307 44.42 -20.82 -31.01
CA CYS A 307 43.51 -21.86 -31.46
C CYS A 307 44.30 -22.88 -32.29
N GLY A 308 44.51 -24.08 -31.75
CA GLY A 308 45.23 -25.22 -32.34
C GLY A 308 44.63 -25.81 -33.63
N CYS A 309 44.04 -24.98 -34.49
CA CYS A 309 43.49 -25.34 -35.78
C CYS A 309 44.21 -24.60 -36.92
N PHE A 310 45.54 -24.44 -36.84
CA PHE A 310 46.35 -24.12 -38.02
C PHE A 310 46.42 -25.37 -38.91
N PRO A 311 45.91 -25.33 -40.15
CA PRO A 311 46.08 -26.43 -41.09
C PRO A 311 47.54 -26.46 -41.54
N CYS A 312 48.20 -27.61 -41.36
CA CYS A 312 49.50 -27.88 -41.93
C CYS A 312 49.44 -27.66 -43.46
N TYR A 313 50.01 -26.56 -43.93
CA TYR A 313 50.23 -26.31 -45.35
C TYR A 313 51.40 -27.19 -45.82
N LYS A 314 51.14 -28.08 -46.79
CA LYS A 314 52.16 -28.88 -47.49
C LYS A 314 52.87 -28.06 -48.55
#